data_AF-A0A1V9UAH4-F1
#
_entry.id   AF-A0A1V9UAH4-F1
#
_cell.length_a   1.000
_cell.length_b   1.000
_cell.length_c   1.000
_cell.angle_alpha   90.00
_cell.angle_beta   90.00
_cell.angle_gamma   90.00
#
_symmetry.space_group_name_H-M   'P 1'
#
loop_
_entity.id
_entity.type
_entity.pdbx_description
1 polymer ?
#
loop_
_entity_poly.entity_id
_entity_poly.type
_entity_poly.pdbx_seq_one_letter_code
_entity_poly.pdbx_strand_id
1 'polypeptide(L)'
;MPGGYSRVPYRGNDYFYSGGYWYRPQGPRYVVVAPPRGVRVRYLPDYAQQVWLGSALFFVAAGTYYTYEQSTQEYVVAEPPQGVEPVYSPQQPQQAADPYDVVAYPANGQSQQQFEQDRYDCYRYAVQQSNFDPANASYQPAPEVVGIYRQALAGCYASRGYSVQQ
;
A
#
# COMPACT_ATOMS: atom_id res chain seq x y z
N MET A 1 16.94 -2.84 3.54
CA MET A 1 17.38 -3.49 2.28
C MET A 1 16.47 -4.70 2.06
N PRO A 2 15.58 -4.68 1.05
CA PRO A 2 14.48 -5.65 0.94
C PRO A 2 14.98 -7.01 0.41
N GLY A 3 14.63 -8.18 0.96
CA GLY A 3 13.81 -8.47 2.14
C GLY A 3 14.40 -9.64 2.93
N GLY A 4 15.17 -9.33 3.98
CA GLY A 4 15.51 -10.28 5.03
C GLY A 4 14.41 -10.33 6.09
N TYR A 5 14.36 -11.41 6.86
CA TYR A 5 13.54 -11.47 8.06
C TYR A 5 14.19 -10.64 9.18
N SER A 6 13.37 -10.05 10.06
CA SER A 6 13.84 -9.41 11.29
C SER A 6 13.55 -10.32 12.48
N ARG A 7 14.57 -10.65 13.27
CA ARG A 7 14.34 -11.28 14.59
C ARG A 7 13.87 -10.22 15.56
N VAL A 8 12.76 -10.48 16.24
CA VAL A 8 12.11 -9.58 17.19
C VAL A 8 11.90 -10.31 18.52
N PRO A 9 12.87 -10.21 19.44
CA PRO A 9 12.73 -10.77 20.78
C PRO A 9 11.64 -10.02 21.56
N TYR A 10 10.72 -10.75 22.19
CA TYR A 10 9.65 -10.16 22.99
C TYR A 10 9.28 -11.06 24.17
N ARG A 11 9.42 -10.54 25.39
CA ARG A 11 9.07 -11.23 26.66
C ARG A 11 9.61 -12.67 26.72
N GLY A 12 10.90 -12.84 26.41
CA GLY A 12 11.57 -14.14 26.45
C GLY A 12 11.26 -15.10 25.29
N ASN A 13 10.46 -14.67 24.30
CA ASN A 13 10.17 -15.45 23.10
C ASN A 13 10.79 -14.78 21.87
N ASP A 14 11.24 -15.59 20.92
CA ASP A 14 11.71 -15.10 19.62
C ASP A 14 10.59 -15.14 18.59
N TYR A 15 10.34 -13.97 18.01
CA TYR A 15 9.49 -13.81 16.84
C TYR A 15 10.34 -13.41 15.65
N PHE A 16 9.84 -13.71 14.46
CA PHE A 16 10.49 -13.36 13.21
C PHE A 16 9.47 -12.65 12.34
N TYR A 17 9.84 -11.50 11.78
CA TYR A 17 8.97 -10.69 10.95
C TYR A 17 9.49 -10.69 9.51
N SER A 18 8.65 -11.02 8.55
CA SER A 18 9.01 -10.98 7.13
C SER A 18 7.78 -10.71 6.26
N GLY A 19 7.89 -9.75 5.35
CA GLY A 19 6.84 -9.45 4.37
C GLY A 19 5.46 -9.13 4.98
N GLY A 20 5.41 -8.63 6.21
CA GLY A 20 4.17 -8.36 6.96
C GLY A 20 3.68 -9.50 7.85
N TYR A 21 4.18 -10.72 7.65
CA TYR A 21 3.83 -11.89 8.45
C TYR A 21 4.76 -12.07 9.64
N TRP A 22 4.19 -12.62 10.71
CA TRP A 22 4.91 -12.97 11.93
C TRP A 22 5.09 -14.47 12.03
N TYR A 23 6.27 -14.89 12.45
CA TYR A 23 6.65 -16.29 12.54
C TYR A 23 7.24 -16.62 13.89
N ARG A 24 7.10 -17.88 14.30
CA ARG A 24 7.82 -18.48 15.42
C ARG A 24 8.50 -19.78 15.01
N PRO A 25 9.65 -20.11 15.62
CA PRO A 25 10.26 -21.42 15.43
C PRO A 25 9.39 -22.50 16.07
N GLN A 26 9.17 -23.58 15.32
CA GLN A 26 8.52 -24.80 15.77
C GLN A 26 9.37 -25.98 15.28
N GLY A 27 10.29 -26.43 16.13
CA GLY A 27 11.30 -27.42 15.74
C GLY A 27 12.17 -26.88 14.59
N PRO A 28 12.32 -27.62 13.47
CA PRO A 28 13.15 -27.18 12.34
C PRO A 28 12.46 -26.17 11.41
N ARG A 29 11.16 -25.87 11.62
CA ARG A 29 10.36 -25.01 10.72
C ARG A 29 9.91 -23.72 11.41
N TYR A 30 9.49 -22.75 10.61
CA TYR A 30 8.82 -21.53 11.06
C TYR A 30 7.33 -21.61 10.71
N VAL A 31 6.47 -21.21 11.64
CA VAL A 31 5.02 -21.16 11.44
C VAL A 31 4.51 -19.74 11.57
N VAL A 32 3.56 -19.36 10.72
CA VAL A 32 2.89 -18.05 10.79
C VAL A 32 2.04 -18.00 12.06
N VAL A 33 2.16 -16.92 12.83
CA VAL A 33 1.42 -16.70 14.07
C VAL A 33 0.85 -15.30 14.11
N ALA A 34 -0.20 -15.09 14.90
CA ALA A 34 -0.58 -13.74 15.30
C ALA A 34 0.50 -13.14 16.21
N PRO A 35 0.98 -11.91 15.96
CA PRO A 35 1.93 -11.27 16.86
C PRO A 35 1.30 -10.89 18.19
N PRO A 36 2.08 -10.86 19.28
CA PRO A 36 1.65 -10.27 20.53
C PRO A 36 1.40 -8.76 20.40
N ARG A 37 0.41 -8.25 21.11
CA ARG A 37 0.25 -6.80 21.32
C ARG A 37 1.51 -6.20 21.93
N GLY A 38 1.95 -5.07 21.39
CA GLY A 38 3.09 -4.29 21.89
C GLY A 38 4.44 -4.68 21.30
N VAL A 39 4.52 -5.70 20.43
CA VAL A 39 5.77 -5.99 19.71
C VAL A 39 6.01 -4.92 18.65
N ARG A 40 7.27 -4.60 18.39
CA ARG A 40 7.67 -3.46 17.55
C ARG A 40 8.46 -3.88 16.32
N VAL A 41 8.23 -3.18 15.21
CA VAL A 41 9.00 -3.30 13.97
C VAL A 41 9.35 -1.92 13.43
N ARG A 42 10.50 -1.81 12.74
CA ARG A 42 10.96 -0.51 12.20
C ARG A 42 10.32 -0.14 10.87
N TYR A 43 9.80 -1.12 10.15
CA TYR A 43 9.21 -0.92 8.83
C TYR A 43 8.02 -1.86 8.65
N LEU A 44 7.07 -1.40 7.86
CA LEU A 44 5.98 -2.21 7.31
C LEU A 44 6.27 -2.43 5.81
N PRO A 45 5.74 -3.50 5.21
CA PRO A 45 5.84 -3.69 3.76
C PRO A 45 5.07 -2.60 3.01
N ASP A 46 5.44 -2.38 1.74
CA ASP A 46 4.91 -1.29 0.91
C ASP A 46 3.39 -1.40 0.64
N TYR A 47 2.80 -2.58 0.83
CA TYR A 47 1.36 -2.78 0.69
C TYR A 47 0.56 -2.42 1.96
N ALA A 48 1.22 -2.02 3.05
CA ALA A 48 0.52 -1.69 4.30
C ALA A 48 -0.50 -0.57 4.07
N GLN A 49 -1.65 -0.63 4.72
CA GLN A 49 -2.71 0.35 4.49
C GLN A 49 -2.90 1.24 5.72
N GLN A 50 -3.15 2.53 5.52
CA GLN A 50 -3.61 3.43 6.58
C GLN A 50 -5.11 3.28 6.77
N VAL A 51 -5.55 3.09 8.01
CA VAL A 51 -6.96 2.93 8.35
C VAL A 51 -7.31 3.81 9.53
N TRP A 52 -8.42 4.52 9.43
CA TRP A 52 -9.00 5.26 10.55
C TRP A 52 -10.03 4.39 11.24
N LEU A 53 -9.85 4.21 12.54
CA LEU A 53 -10.80 3.57 13.43
C LEU A 53 -11.28 4.62 14.42
N GLY A 54 -12.45 5.20 14.15
CA GLY A 54 -12.93 6.39 14.85
C GLY A 54 -12.01 7.58 14.57
N SER A 55 -11.36 8.12 15.61
CA SER A 55 -10.41 9.24 15.52
C SER A 55 -8.94 8.81 15.54
N ALA A 56 -8.64 7.51 15.57
CA ALA A 56 -7.29 6.98 15.67
C ALA A 56 -6.81 6.41 14.33
N LEU A 57 -5.57 6.78 13.95
CA LEU A 57 -4.89 6.24 12.77
C LEU A 57 -4.17 4.94 13.14
N PHE A 58 -4.42 3.92 12.33
CA PHE A 58 -3.74 2.62 12.37
C PHE A 58 -3.14 2.30 11.00
N PHE A 59 -2.18 1.39 11.01
CA PHE A 59 -1.60 0.78 9.83
C PHE A 59 -1.94 -0.71 9.83
N VAL A 60 -2.30 -1.28 8.68
CA VAL A 60 -2.65 -2.69 8.54
C VAL A 60 -1.73 -3.37 7.55
N ALA A 61 -1.11 -4.48 7.95
CA ALA A 61 -0.32 -5.34 7.08
C ALA A 61 -0.59 -6.81 7.41
N ALA A 62 -0.91 -7.63 6.40
CA ALA A 62 -1.23 -9.05 6.53
C ALA A 62 -2.27 -9.35 7.65
N GLY A 63 -3.27 -8.48 7.80
CA GLY A 63 -4.31 -8.60 8.83
C GLY A 63 -3.89 -8.20 10.26
N THR A 64 -2.66 -7.72 10.45
CA THR A 64 -2.19 -7.19 11.74
C THR A 64 -2.30 -5.68 11.78
N TYR A 65 -2.80 -5.13 12.89
CA TYR A 65 -2.91 -3.69 13.13
C TYR A 65 -1.70 -3.15 13.88
N TYR A 66 -1.25 -1.96 13.49
CA TYR A 66 -0.12 -1.27 14.09
C TYR A 66 -0.44 0.19 14.36
N THR A 67 0.13 0.75 15.42
CA THR A 67 0.21 2.19 15.66
C THR A 67 1.65 2.66 15.47
N TYR A 68 1.84 3.91 15.02
CA TYR A 68 3.17 4.48 14.90
C TYR A 68 3.58 5.23 16.18
N GLU A 69 4.68 4.81 16.80
CA GLU A 69 5.25 5.45 17.98
C GLU A 69 6.29 6.49 17.53
N GLN A 70 5.95 7.78 17.61
CA GLN A 70 6.82 8.86 17.10
C GLN A 70 8.15 8.98 17.84
N SER A 71 8.19 8.67 19.14
CA SER A 71 9.40 8.82 19.97
C SER A 71 10.50 7.82 19.63
N THR A 72 10.12 6.60 19.23
CA THR A 72 11.07 5.56 18.83
C THR A 72 11.10 5.31 17.32
N GLN A 73 10.17 5.93 16.58
CA GLN A 73 9.96 5.75 15.14
C GLN A 73 9.67 4.28 14.76
N GLU A 74 8.90 3.59 15.59
CA GLU A 74 8.58 2.16 15.41
C GLU A 74 7.08 1.95 15.23
N TYR A 75 6.71 0.92 14.45
CA TYR A 75 5.35 0.42 14.35
C TYR A 75 5.11 -0.62 15.44
N VAL A 76 4.11 -0.39 16.27
CA VAL A 76 3.79 -1.21 17.43
C VAL A 76 2.50 -1.98 17.15
N VAL A 77 2.54 -3.30 17.29
CA VAL A 77 1.35 -4.16 17.14
C VAL A 77 0.30 -3.72 18.16
N ALA A 78 -0.88 -3.39 17.66
CA ALA A 78 -1.99 -2.90 18.45
C ALA A 78 -3.24 -3.73 18.16
N GLU A 79 -4.14 -3.78 19.13
CA GLU A 79 -5.47 -4.36 18.94
C GLU A 79 -6.40 -3.22 18.51
N PRO A 80 -7.13 -3.37 17.39
CA PRO A 80 -8.11 -2.38 17.00
C PRO A 80 -9.30 -2.39 17.96
N PRO A 81 -9.95 -1.24 18.21
CA PRO A 81 -11.22 -1.20 18.94
C PRO A 81 -12.26 -2.11 18.27
N GLN A 82 -12.94 -2.90 19.08
CA GLN A 82 -14.01 -3.79 18.61
C GLN A 82 -15.27 -2.98 18.30
N GLY A 83 -16.00 -3.36 17.24
CA GLY A 83 -17.27 -2.71 16.87
C GLY A 83 -17.12 -1.35 16.17
N VAL A 84 -15.91 -0.98 15.74
CA VAL A 84 -15.66 0.18 14.89
C VAL A 84 -15.29 -0.31 13.50
N GLU A 85 -16.03 0.14 12.48
CA GLU A 85 -15.71 -0.21 11.09
C GLU A 85 -14.46 0.55 10.62
N PRO A 86 -13.48 -0.13 9.99
CA PRO A 86 -12.29 0.52 9.46
C PRO A 86 -12.64 1.39 8.25
N VAL A 87 -12.32 2.68 8.32
CA VAL A 87 -12.32 3.58 7.17
C VAL A 87 -10.91 3.58 6.59
N TYR A 88 -10.72 2.82 5.53
CA TYR A 88 -9.45 2.82 4.80
C TYR A 88 -9.24 4.20 4.18
N SER A 89 -8.14 4.86 4.54
CA SER A 89 -7.75 6.06 3.81
C SER A 89 -7.44 5.66 2.38
N PRO A 90 -7.97 6.38 1.37
CA PRO A 90 -7.52 6.21 0.01
C PRO A 90 -6.10 6.77 -0.15
N GLN A 91 -5.16 6.55 0.77
CA GLN A 91 -3.78 7.04 0.68
C GLN A 91 -2.84 6.14 1.50
N GLN A 92 -2.18 5.21 0.83
CA GLN A 92 -0.73 5.36 0.75
C GLN A 92 -0.42 5.70 -0.70
N PRO A 93 0.34 6.78 -0.99
CA PRO A 93 1.10 6.78 -2.20
C PRO A 93 2.01 5.57 -2.09
N GLN A 94 1.73 4.53 -2.87
CA GLN A 94 2.83 3.74 -3.39
C GLN A 94 3.82 4.80 -3.86
N GLN A 95 5.02 4.86 -3.25
CA GLN A 95 6.14 5.56 -3.88
C GLN A 95 6.03 5.17 -5.34
N ALA A 96 5.76 6.13 -6.25
CA ALA A 96 5.35 5.82 -7.62
C ALA A 96 6.27 4.71 -8.12
N ALA A 97 5.78 3.47 -8.07
CA ALA A 97 6.66 2.30 -8.19
C ALA A 97 7.09 2.16 -9.65
N ASP A 98 6.44 2.97 -10.48
CA ASP A 98 6.59 3.08 -11.89
C ASP A 98 6.59 4.59 -12.25
N PRO A 99 7.59 5.11 -12.99
CA PRO A 99 7.60 6.49 -13.49
C PRO A 99 6.38 6.85 -14.36
N TYR A 100 5.56 5.87 -14.76
CA TYR A 100 4.35 6.07 -15.55
C TYR A 100 3.06 6.14 -14.71
N ASP A 101 3.14 5.89 -13.40
CA ASP A 101 1.94 5.80 -12.55
C ASP A 101 1.30 7.17 -12.25
N VAL A 102 -0.03 7.16 -12.17
CA VAL A 102 -0.88 8.28 -11.81
C VAL A 102 -1.90 7.78 -10.82
N VAL A 103 -1.78 8.24 -9.57
CA VAL A 103 -2.63 7.77 -8.49
C VAL A 103 -3.94 8.56 -8.49
N ALA A 104 -5.06 7.85 -8.59
CA ALA A 104 -6.40 8.41 -8.64
C ALA A 104 -7.28 7.86 -7.51
N TYR A 105 -8.09 8.72 -6.91
CA TYR A 105 -8.95 8.38 -5.78
C TYR A 105 -10.41 8.75 -6.04
N PRO A 106 -11.37 7.88 -5.68
CA PRO A 106 -12.79 8.21 -5.76
C PRO A 106 -13.09 9.49 -4.98
N ALA A 107 -13.61 10.52 -5.65
CA ALA A 107 -13.98 11.78 -5.01
C ALA A 107 -15.50 12.00 -4.93
N ASN A 108 -16.28 11.19 -5.65
CA ASN A 108 -17.73 11.37 -5.81
C ASN A 108 -18.54 10.11 -5.47
N GLY A 109 -18.01 9.24 -4.59
CA GLY A 109 -18.69 8.02 -4.16
C GLY A 109 -18.67 6.88 -5.18
N GLN A 110 -17.70 6.86 -6.11
CA GLN A 110 -17.53 5.76 -7.06
C GLN A 110 -17.27 4.43 -6.32
N SER A 111 -17.84 3.33 -6.83
CA SER A 111 -17.64 1.98 -6.28
C SER A 111 -16.27 1.42 -6.66
N GLN A 112 -15.80 0.41 -5.92
CA GLN A 112 -14.53 -0.29 -6.23
C GLN A 112 -14.55 -0.91 -7.65
N GLN A 113 -15.68 -1.51 -8.04
CA GLN A 113 -15.84 -2.09 -9.38
C GLN A 113 -15.76 -1.03 -10.48
N GLN A 114 -16.37 0.13 -10.24
CA GLN A 114 -16.29 1.27 -11.15
C GLN A 114 -14.85 1.79 -11.26
N PHE A 115 -14.15 1.89 -10.13
CA PHE A 115 -12.76 2.32 -10.11
C PHE A 115 -11.83 1.38 -10.88
N GLU A 116 -11.99 0.06 -10.73
CA GLU A 116 -11.22 -0.93 -11.48
C GLU A 116 -11.46 -0.84 -12.99
N GLN A 117 -12.72 -0.63 -13.40
CA GLN A 117 -13.08 -0.46 -14.80
C GLN A 117 -12.53 0.85 -15.38
N ASP A 118 -12.72 1.96 -14.65
CA ASP A 118 -12.23 3.28 -15.04
C ASP A 118 -10.71 3.30 -15.15
N ARG A 119 -10.01 2.58 -14.26
CA ARG A 119 -8.54 2.41 -14.33
C ARG A 119 -8.11 1.75 -15.63
N TYR A 120 -8.78 0.67 -16.04
CA TYR A 120 -8.45 -0.01 -17.29
C TYR A 120 -8.78 0.85 -18.52
N ASP A 121 -9.93 1.54 -18.51
CA ASP A 121 -10.31 2.44 -19.60
C ASP A 121 -9.32 3.60 -19.76
N CYS A 122 -8.97 4.25 -18.65
CA CYS A 122 -8.04 5.37 -18.67
C CYS A 122 -6.62 4.94 -19.02
N TYR A 123 -6.20 3.72 -18.61
CA TYR A 123 -4.98 3.09 -19.10
C TYR A 123 -4.99 2.98 -20.63
N ARG A 124 -6.05 2.40 -21.21
CA ARG A 124 -6.16 2.20 -22.67
C ARG A 124 -6.16 3.53 -23.42
N TYR A 125 -6.83 4.54 -22.89
CA TYR A 125 -6.81 5.90 -23.43
C TYR A 125 -5.39 6.49 -23.40
N ALA A 126 -4.67 6.38 -22.28
CA ALA A 126 -3.30 6.89 -22.15
C ALA A 126 -2.31 6.19 -23.11
N VAL A 127 -2.46 4.87 -23.31
CA VAL A 127 -1.69 4.12 -24.32
C VAL A 127 -1.96 4.67 -25.72
N GLN A 128 -3.23 4.95 -26.06
CA GLN A 128 -3.60 5.50 -27.36
C GLN A 128 -3.04 6.91 -27.60
N GLN A 129 -3.01 7.76 -26.56
CA GLN A 129 -2.50 9.13 -26.68
C GLN A 129 -0.97 9.20 -26.78
N SER A 130 -0.27 8.35 -26.02
CA SER A 130 1.19 8.35 -25.95
C SER A 130 1.88 7.41 -26.96
N ASN A 131 1.11 6.50 -27.56
CA ASN A 131 1.63 5.38 -28.35
C ASN A 131 2.65 4.52 -27.56
N PHE A 132 2.47 4.45 -26.24
CA PHE A 132 3.34 3.74 -25.30
C PHE A 132 2.52 2.91 -24.32
N ASP A 133 2.89 1.64 -24.18
CA ASP A 133 2.27 0.69 -23.26
C ASP A 133 3.30 0.26 -22.20
N PRO A 134 3.14 0.67 -20.93
CA PRO A 134 4.10 0.35 -19.88
C PRO A 134 4.08 -1.13 -19.48
N ALA A 135 2.98 -1.85 -19.69
CA ALA A 135 2.90 -3.29 -19.40
C ALA A 135 3.77 -4.12 -20.35
N ASN A 136 4.12 -3.58 -21.52
CA ASN A 136 4.97 -4.23 -22.53
C ASN A 136 6.32 -3.52 -22.72
N ALA A 137 6.66 -2.55 -21.88
CA ALA A 137 7.89 -1.78 -22.01
C ALA A 137 9.12 -2.63 -21.63
N SER A 138 10.04 -2.84 -22.58
CA SER A 138 11.33 -3.52 -22.34
C SER A 138 12.49 -2.53 -22.12
N TYR A 139 12.26 -1.24 -22.37
CA TYR A 139 13.19 -0.14 -22.14
C TYR A 139 12.43 1.13 -21.75
N GLN A 140 13.11 2.09 -21.10
CA GLN A 140 12.51 3.38 -20.76
C GLN A 140 12.34 4.25 -22.02
N PRO A 141 11.12 4.72 -22.33
CA PRO A 141 10.88 5.62 -23.46
C PRO A 141 11.41 7.03 -23.16
N ALA A 142 11.35 7.91 -24.16
CA ALA A 142 11.73 9.31 -23.96
C ALA A 142 10.85 9.98 -22.88
N PRO A 143 11.40 10.92 -22.07
CA PRO A 143 10.63 11.61 -21.02
C PRO A 143 9.36 12.29 -21.53
N GLU A 144 9.36 12.78 -22.77
CA GLU A 144 8.19 13.35 -23.45
C GLU A 144 7.02 12.36 -23.52
N VAL A 145 7.30 11.11 -23.90
CA VAL A 145 6.29 10.04 -24.04
C VAL A 145 5.69 9.68 -22.69
N VAL A 146 6.54 9.65 -21.65
CA VAL A 146 6.11 9.47 -20.26
C VAL A 146 5.20 10.62 -19.82
N GLY A 147 5.59 11.86 -20.12
CA GLY A 147 4.78 13.05 -19.84
C GLY A 147 3.40 12.98 -20.49
N ILE A 148 3.33 12.63 -21.77
CA ILE A 148 2.07 12.49 -22.52
C ILE A 148 1.19 11.39 -21.92
N TYR A 149 1.78 10.23 -21.60
CA TYR A 149 1.05 9.11 -20.98
C TYR A 149 0.43 9.53 -19.64
N ARG A 150 1.22 10.13 -18.75
CA ARG A 150 0.75 10.56 -17.42
C ARG A 150 -0.32 11.64 -17.52
N GLN A 151 -0.15 12.61 -18.41
CA GLN A 151 -1.14 13.67 -18.63
C GLN A 151 -2.47 13.12 -19.15
N ALA A 152 -2.42 12.20 -20.12
CA ALA A 152 -3.62 11.55 -20.64
C ALA A 152 -4.33 10.70 -19.59
N LEU A 153 -3.57 9.95 -18.79
CA LEU A 153 -4.10 9.13 -17.69
C LEU A 153 -4.77 10.00 -16.61
N ALA A 154 -4.07 11.05 -16.16
CA ALA A 154 -4.59 12.01 -15.20
C ALA A 154 -5.84 12.76 -15.70
N GLY A 155 -5.83 13.19 -16.96
CA GLY A 155 -6.96 13.87 -17.58
C GLY A 155 -8.19 12.98 -17.67
N CYS A 156 -8.01 11.69 -18.01
CA CYS A 156 -9.10 10.73 -18.04
C CYS A 156 -9.74 10.54 -16.66
N TYR A 157 -8.94 10.34 -15.63
CA TYR A 157 -9.43 10.24 -14.25
C TYR A 157 -10.14 11.51 -13.78
N ALA A 158 -9.56 12.68 -14.02
CA ALA A 158 -10.16 13.95 -13.65
C ALA A 158 -11.54 14.15 -14.34
N SER A 159 -11.66 13.75 -15.61
CA SER A 159 -12.93 13.83 -16.35
C SER A 159 -14.03 12.92 -15.78
N ARG A 160 -13.63 11.82 -15.12
CA ARG A 160 -14.52 10.86 -14.45
C ARG A 160 -14.74 11.18 -12.96
N GLY A 161 -14.26 12.34 -12.49
CA GLY A 161 -14.49 12.81 -11.13
C GLY A 161 -13.62 12.11 -10.08
N TYR A 162 -12.44 11.63 -10.45
CA TYR A 162 -11.43 11.16 -9.49
C TYR A 162 -10.51 12.31 -9.09
N SER A 163 -10.06 12.32 -7.83
CA SER A 163 -8.97 13.18 -7.38
C SER A 163 -7.64 12.54 -7.79
N VAL A 164 -6.81 13.27 -8.53
CA VAL A 164 -5.55 12.76 -9.07
C VAL A 164 -4.37 13.41 -8.35
N GLN A 165 -3.37 12.61 -7.97
CA GLN A 165 -2.08 13.08 -7.47
C GLN A 165 -0.99 12.73 -8.49
N GLN A 166 -0.23 13.75 -8.94
CA GLN A 166 0.87 13.62 -9.90
C GLN A 166 2.24 13.71 -9.23
#